data_AF-A0A117DN63-F1
#
_entry.id   AF-A0A117DN63-F1
#
_cell.length_a   1.000
_cell.length_b   1.000
_cell.length_c   1.000
_cell.angle_alpha   90.00
_cell.angle_beta   90.00
_cell.angle_gamma   90.00
#
_symmetry.space_group_name_H-M   'P 1'
#
loop_
_entity.id
_entity.type
_entity.pdbx_description
1 polymer ?
#
loop_
_entity_poly.entity_id
_entity_poly.type
_entity_poly.pdbx_seq_one_letter_code
_entity_poly.pdbx_strand_id
1 'polypeptide(L)'
;MRPWPALLLLVACHTPPPTLPPELARLAGRDAWVYGGGPLRCVRGNGTIEYAVPLSTPVRVTQVEQTGPRLVEIGVDGHRPAQSVPQAIILTLEPRGPVRWMSSSVGSGPVARWWQGLEVKSCTTFRVAFVDEAHLNRTLSFTPPPVSVQRLVGHPRDSSVGLSATQLLWLRGPPDEPFTDVETLLRAPTWTVIGAPGRGDQVTTFRSGRVIRETLPRMGP
;
A
#
# COMPACT_ATOMS: atom_id res chain seq x y z
N MET A 1 58.11 -3.30 -35.05
CA MET A 1 57.00 -2.33 -35.00
C MET A 1 55.70 -3.10 -34.82
N ARG A 2 55.10 -3.06 -33.63
CA ARG A 2 53.76 -3.58 -33.30
C ARG A 2 53.10 -2.55 -32.38
N PRO A 3 51.91 -2.00 -32.69
CA PRO A 3 51.22 -1.12 -31.77
C PRO A 3 50.32 -1.94 -30.83
N TRP A 4 50.39 -1.61 -29.54
CA TRP A 4 49.38 -1.97 -28.54
C TRP A 4 48.20 -0.99 -28.64
N PRO A 5 46.94 -1.43 -28.56
CA PRO A 5 45.85 -0.53 -28.19
C PRO A 5 45.70 -0.51 -26.66
N ALA A 6 45.80 0.70 -26.11
CA ALA A 6 45.51 1.01 -24.72
C ALA A 6 44.04 0.71 -24.38
N LEU A 7 43.82 -0.05 -23.32
CA LEU A 7 42.50 -0.20 -22.70
C LEU A 7 42.14 1.11 -21.98
N LEU A 8 41.12 1.80 -22.50
CA LEU A 8 40.42 2.87 -21.80
C LEU A 8 39.59 2.26 -20.66
N LEU A 9 40.10 2.39 -19.43
CA LEU A 9 39.32 2.20 -18.21
C LEU A 9 38.28 3.33 -18.11
N LEU A 10 37.07 3.04 -18.57
CA LEU A 10 35.88 3.82 -18.23
C LEU A 10 35.64 3.65 -16.73
N VAL A 11 36.06 4.65 -15.96
CA VAL A 11 35.64 4.84 -14.58
C VAL A 11 34.12 5.02 -14.61
N ALA A 12 33.39 3.97 -14.26
CA ALA A 12 32.00 4.11 -13.88
C ALA A 12 31.97 5.03 -12.67
N CYS A 13 31.57 6.29 -12.88
CA CYS A 13 31.16 7.19 -11.81
C CYS A 13 30.05 6.48 -11.03
N HIS A 14 30.42 5.84 -9.93
CA HIS A 14 29.47 5.36 -8.96
C HIS A 14 28.88 6.61 -8.33
N THR A 15 27.71 7.03 -8.84
CA THR A 15 26.86 7.93 -8.10
C THR A 15 26.72 7.36 -6.69
N PRO A 16 27.02 8.13 -5.62
CA PRO A 16 26.85 7.62 -4.27
C PRO A 16 25.41 7.12 -4.13
N PRO A 17 25.19 5.99 -3.44
CA PRO A 17 23.83 5.51 -3.21
C PRO A 17 23.02 6.67 -2.63
N PRO A 18 21.78 6.89 -3.11
CA PRO A 18 20.96 7.98 -2.59
C PRO A 18 20.88 7.82 -1.07
N THR A 19 21.42 8.79 -0.35
CA THR A 19 21.38 8.81 1.11
C THR A 19 19.93 8.98 1.52
N LEU A 20 19.42 8.02 2.30
CA LEU A 20 18.05 8.03 2.81
C LEU A 20 17.77 9.38 3.51
N PRO A 21 16.75 10.14 3.07
CA PRO A 21 16.35 11.38 3.73
C PRO A 21 16.15 11.19 5.24
N PRO A 22 16.63 12.11 6.11
CA PRO A 22 16.52 11.95 7.56
C PRO A 22 15.09 11.76 8.06
N GLU A 23 14.11 12.36 7.37
CA GLU A 23 12.69 12.25 7.72
C GLU A 23 12.16 10.83 7.49
N LEU A 24 12.55 10.19 6.39
CA LEU A 24 12.23 8.79 6.11
C LEU A 24 12.97 7.85 7.07
N ALA A 25 14.24 8.14 7.38
CA ALA A 25 15.01 7.34 8.33
C ALA A 25 14.36 7.26 9.72
N ARG A 26 13.68 8.32 10.17
CA ARG A 26 12.95 8.36 11.45
C ARG A 26 11.72 7.45 11.49
N LEU A 27 11.26 6.92 10.35
CA LEU A 27 10.17 5.96 10.33
C LEU A 27 10.60 4.60 10.90
N ALA A 28 11.88 4.25 10.79
CA ALA A 28 12.41 3.02 11.36
C ALA A 28 12.20 2.98 12.88
N GLY A 29 11.71 1.85 13.38
CA GLY A 29 11.37 1.67 14.78
C GLY A 29 10.00 2.24 15.18
N ARG A 30 9.24 2.91 14.31
CA ARG A 30 7.90 3.41 14.63
C ARG A 30 6.82 2.36 14.37
N ASP A 31 5.78 2.41 15.19
CA ASP A 31 4.54 1.68 14.93
C ASP A 31 3.65 2.49 13.98
N ALA A 32 3.03 1.77 13.04
CA ALA A 32 2.02 2.27 12.13
C ALA A 32 0.82 1.33 12.11
N TRP A 33 -0.32 1.81 11.63
CA TRP A 33 -1.53 1.04 11.43
C TRP A 33 -1.91 1.10 9.95
N VAL A 34 -2.39 -0.01 9.42
CA VAL A 34 -2.78 -0.13 8.02
C VAL A 34 -4.25 0.27 7.90
N TYR A 35 -4.56 1.30 7.09
CA TYR A 35 -5.95 1.64 6.81
C TYR A 35 -6.67 0.44 6.15
N GLY A 36 -7.91 0.16 6.55
CA GLY A 36 -8.65 -1.03 6.10
C GLY A 36 -8.13 -2.36 6.66
N GLY A 37 -7.01 -2.35 7.39
CA GLY A 37 -6.36 -3.55 7.87
C GLY A 37 -5.58 -4.30 6.79
N GLY A 38 -5.36 -3.71 5.61
CA GLY A 38 -4.64 -4.34 4.50
C GLY A 38 -5.47 -4.45 3.22
N PRO A 39 -5.07 -5.35 2.29
CA PRO A 39 -4.14 -6.45 2.51
C PRO A 39 -2.66 -6.04 2.59
N LEU A 40 -1.89 -6.70 3.46
CA LEU A 40 -0.44 -6.74 3.35
C LEU A 40 -0.03 -8.00 2.60
N ARG A 41 0.78 -7.83 1.56
CA ARG A 41 1.17 -8.91 0.65
C ARG A 41 2.57 -9.42 0.99
N CYS A 42 2.67 -10.72 1.26
CA CYS A 42 3.93 -11.45 1.37
C CYS A 42 4.29 -12.01 -0.01
N VAL A 43 5.40 -11.56 -0.59
CA VAL A 43 5.90 -12.07 -1.89
C VAL A 43 6.93 -13.16 -1.61
N ARG A 44 6.70 -14.38 -2.12
CA ARG A 44 7.60 -15.51 -1.92
C ARG A 44 7.64 -16.42 -3.14
N GLY A 45 8.85 -16.70 -3.64
CA GLY A 45 9.03 -17.53 -4.82
C GLY A 45 8.32 -16.91 -6.02
N ASN A 46 7.41 -17.65 -6.64
CA ASN A 46 6.56 -17.24 -7.76
C ASN A 46 5.11 -16.92 -7.34
N GLY A 47 4.86 -16.72 -6.05
CA GLY A 47 3.53 -16.51 -5.50
C GLY A 47 3.46 -15.37 -4.50
N THR A 48 2.22 -15.08 -4.11
CA THR A 48 1.91 -14.08 -3.09
C THR A 48 0.88 -14.63 -2.10
N ILE A 49 0.98 -14.17 -0.86
CA ILE A 49 0.00 -14.47 0.18
C ILE A 49 -0.43 -13.16 0.79
N GLU A 50 -1.74 -12.93 0.88
CA GLU A 50 -2.31 -11.71 1.43
C GLU A 50 -2.83 -11.93 2.84
N TYR A 51 -2.55 -10.94 3.70
CA TYR A 51 -2.95 -10.96 5.10
C TYR A 51 -3.69 -9.67 5.46
N ALA A 52 -4.74 -9.82 6.25
CA ALA A 52 -5.35 -8.71 6.98
C ALA A 52 -4.69 -8.59 8.35
N VAL A 53 -4.30 -7.38 8.71
CA VAL A 53 -3.91 -6.96 10.06
C VAL A 53 -5.13 -6.36 10.75
N PRO A 54 -5.50 -6.82 11.96
CA PRO A 54 -6.57 -6.18 12.72
C PRO A 54 -6.30 -4.68 12.90
N LEU A 55 -7.34 -3.84 12.79
CA LEU A 55 -7.18 -2.39 12.91
C LEU A 55 -6.60 -1.93 14.26
N SER A 56 -6.76 -2.73 15.31
CA SER A 56 -6.17 -2.48 16.63
C SER A 56 -4.69 -2.86 16.72
N THR A 57 -4.17 -3.65 15.80
CA THR A 57 -2.80 -4.19 15.82
C THR A 57 -1.89 -3.31 14.97
N PRO A 58 -0.84 -2.71 15.55
CA PRO A 58 0.15 -1.99 14.75
C PRO A 58 1.09 -2.95 14.01
N VAL A 59 1.68 -2.43 12.94
CA VAL A 59 2.87 -2.95 12.28
C VAL A 59 4.06 -2.06 12.63
N ARG A 60 5.16 -2.66 13.06
CA ARG A 60 6.43 -1.97 13.33
C ARG A 60 7.20 -1.83 12.02
N VAL A 61 7.62 -0.63 11.70
CA VAL A 61 8.59 -0.40 10.61
C VAL A 61 9.96 -0.85 11.12
N THR A 62 10.49 -1.95 10.59
CA THR A 62 11.79 -2.49 11.01
C THR A 62 12.94 -1.99 10.14
N GLN A 63 12.65 -1.64 8.89
CA GLN A 63 13.62 -1.09 7.96
C GLN A 63 12.94 -0.11 6.99
N VAL A 64 13.70 0.91 6.59
CA VAL A 64 13.32 1.89 5.58
C VAL A 64 14.42 1.91 4.54
N GLU A 65 14.05 1.80 3.27
CA GLU A 65 14.96 1.88 2.14
C GLU A 65 14.44 2.89 1.13
N GLN A 66 15.35 3.53 0.39
CA GLN A 66 15.00 4.27 -0.81
C GLN A 66 15.76 3.67 -1.98
N THR A 67 15.05 3.17 -2.97
CA THR A 67 15.66 2.53 -4.14
C THR A 67 15.68 3.47 -5.33
N GLY A 68 16.49 3.13 -6.34
CA GLY A 68 16.43 3.76 -7.65
C GLY A 68 15.13 3.45 -8.41
N PRO A 69 15.13 3.63 -9.75
CA PRO A 69 13.91 3.54 -10.54
C PRO A 69 13.24 2.17 -10.41
N ARG A 70 11.94 2.15 -10.11
CA ARG A 70 11.14 0.91 -10.06
C ARG A 70 9.70 1.14 -10.48
N LEU A 71 9.01 0.03 -10.77
CA LEU A 71 7.55 0.00 -10.82
C LEU A 71 7.00 -0.23 -9.40
N VAL A 72 5.97 0.52 -9.05
CA VAL A 72 5.26 0.44 -7.78
C VAL A 72 3.79 0.16 -8.07
N GLU A 73 3.23 -0.86 -7.41
CA GLU A 73 1.80 -1.13 -7.45
C GLU A 73 1.04 0.02 -6.79
N ILE A 74 -0.06 0.44 -7.41
CA ILE A 74 -0.94 1.49 -6.89
C ILE A 74 -2.37 0.95 -6.85
N GLY A 75 -3.19 1.55 -5.97
CA GLY A 75 -4.59 1.16 -5.81
C GLY A 75 -4.80 -0.07 -4.91
N VAL A 76 -6.06 -0.42 -4.72
CA VAL A 76 -6.49 -1.60 -3.98
C VAL A 76 -6.34 -2.80 -4.91
N ASP A 77 -5.68 -3.87 -4.46
CA ASP A 77 -5.53 -5.14 -5.19
C ASP A 77 -5.04 -5.02 -6.66
N GLY A 78 -4.26 -3.97 -6.97
CA GLY A 78 -3.65 -3.78 -8.28
C GLY A 78 -4.62 -3.36 -9.40
N HIS A 79 -5.81 -2.83 -9.06
CA HIS A 79 -6.78 -2.34 -10.07
C HIS A 79 -6.28 -1.12 -10.84
N ARG A 80 -5.32 -0.37 -10.28
CA ARG A 80 -4.64 0.72 -10.98
C ARG A 80 -3.34 0.22 -11.61
N PRO A 81 -2.97 0.70 -12.82
CA PRO A 81 -1.70 0.32 -13.45
C PRO A 81 -0.50 0.68 -12.57
N ALA A 82 0.47 -0.22 -12.43
CA ALA A 82 1.69 0.08 -11.70
C ALA A 82 2.40 1.32 -12.27
N GLN A 83 2.90 2.19 -11.39
CA GLN A 83 3.54 3.45 -11.76
C GLN A 83 5.06 3.31 -11.74
N SER A 84 5.73 3.81 -12.78
CA SER A 84 7.19 3.95 -12.80
C SER A 84 7.60 5.19 -12.02
N VAL A 85 8.50 5.03 -11.06
CA VAL A 85 9.00 6.12 -10.21
C VAL A 85 10.52 6.15 -10.24
N PRO A 86 11.15 7.33 -10.24
CA PRO A 86 12.62 7.45 -10.27
C PRO A 86 13.26 6.96 -8.97
N GLN A 87 12.56 7.10 -7.85
CA GLN A 87 12.94 6.56 -6.56
C GLN A 87 11.69 6.12 -5.82
N ALA A 88 11.76 4.98 -5.13
CA ALA A 88 10.65 4.48 -4.33
C ALA A 88 11.07 4.30 -2.88
N ILE A 89 10.11 4.47 -1.97
CA ILE A 89 10.27 4.18 -0.55
C ILE A 89 9.87 2.72 -0.34
N ILE A 90 10.72 1.91 0.28
CA ILE A 90 10.36 0.56 0.69
C ILE A 90 10.38 0.49 2.21
N LEU A 91 9.26 0.05 2.79
CA LEU A 91 9.16 -0.25 4.21
C LEU A 91 9.16 -1.76 4.41
N THR A 92 9.96 -2.24 5.35
CA THR A 92 9.80 -3.57 5.94
C THR A 92 8.95 -3.45 7.20
N LEU A 93 7.82 -4.15 7.22
CA LEU A 93 6.79 -4.09 8.24
C LEU A 93 6.69 -5.42 8.97
N GLU A 94 6.63 -5.39 10.30
CA GLU A 94 6.45 -6.55 11.16
C GLU A 94 5.20 -6.36 12.04
N PRO A 95 4.14 -7.18 11.89
CA PRO A 95 2.97 -7.10 12.75
C PRO A 95 3.33 -7.37 14.20
N ARG A 96 2.78 -6.55 15.12
CA ARG A 96 2.96 -6.72 16.57
C ARG A 96 1.91 -7.63 17.21
N GLY A 97 1.15 -8.34 16.38
CA GLY A 97 0.07 -9.23 16.80
C GLY A 97 -0.34 -10.16 15.66
N PRO A 98 -1.38 -11.00 15.87
CA PRO A 98 -1.79 -11.97 14.88
C PRO A 98 -2.32 -11.30 13.61
N VAL A 99 -2.02 -11.92 12.47
CA VAL A 99 -2.56 -11.55 11.16
C VAL A 99 -3.49 -12.65 10.65
N ARG A 100 -4.50 -12.27 9.86
CA ARG A 100 -5.46 -13.20 9.28
C ARG A 100 -5.12 -13.42 7.82
N TRP A 101 -4.89 -14.67 7.43
CA TRP A 101 -4.78 -15.06 6.03
C TRP A 101 -6.05 -14.69 5.26
N MET A 102 -5.91 -14.07 4.08
CA MET A 102 -7.03 -13.69 3.21
C MET A 102 -7.05 -14.52 1.94
N SER A 103 -5.93 -14.54 1.22
CA SER A 103 -5.84 -15.14 -0.10
C SER A 103 -4.41 -15.59 -0.37
N SER A 104 -4.24 -16.43 -1.39
CA SER A 104 -2.94 -16.74 -1.95
C SER A 104 -3.04 -16.90 -3.45
N SER A 105 -2.01 -16.42 -4.15
CA SER A 105 -1.84 -16.57 -5.58
C SER A 105 -0.53 -17.32 -5.83
N VAL A 106 -0.57 -18.30 -6.74
CA VAL A 106 0.61 -19.04 -7.20
C VAL A 106 0.64 -18.92 -8.72
N GLY A 107 1.70 -18.30 -9.24
CA GLY A 107 1.92 -18.19 -10.67
C GLY A 107 2.95 -19.20 -11.15
N SER A 108 2.83 -19.69 -12.38
CA SER A 108 3.89 -20.46 -13.05
C SER A 108 4.95 -19.56 -13.72
N GLY A 109 4.68 -18.25 -13.83
CA GLY A 109 5.56 -17.26 -14.44
C GLY A 109 6.47 -16.54 -13.46
N PRO A 110 7.35 -15.65 -13.96
CA PRO A 110 8.17 -14.80 -13.10
C PRO A 110 7.30 -13.87 -12.26
N VAL A 111 7.78 -13.51 -11.07
CA VAL A 111 7.17 -12.50 -10.22
C VAL A 111 6.93 -11.22 -11.02
N ALA A 112 5.74 -10.63 -10.83
CA ALA A 112 5.38 -9.37 -11.48
C ALA A 112 6.44 -8.30 -11.23
N ARG A 113 6.77 -7.49 -12.24
CA ARG A 113 7.91 -6.55 -12.18
C ARG A 113 7.85 -5.59 -11.00
N TRP A 114 6.66 -5.14 -10.59
CA TRP A 114 6.49 -4.25 -9.44
C TRP A 114 6.63 -4.94 -8.07
N TRP A 115 6.68 -6.27 -8.02
CA TRP A 115 6.98 -7.05 -6.81
C TRP A 115 8.44 -7.50 -6.70
N GLN A 116 9.21 -7.37 -7.77
CA GLN A 116 10.63 -7.69 -7.75
C GLN A 116 11.36 -6.86 -6.69
N GLY A 117 12.20 -7.52 -5.90
CA GLY A 117 12.91 -6.92 -4.79
C GLY A 117 12.07 -6.70 -3.53
N LEU A 118 10.81 -7.17 -3.47
CA LEU A 118 9.97 -7.18 -2.25
C LEU A 118 9.84 -8.58 -1.64
N GLU A 119 10.57 -9.55 -2.18
CA GLU A 119 10.52 -10.94 -1.71
C GLU A 119 11.05 -11.05 -0.27
N VAL A 120 10.39 -11.91 0.51
CA VAL A 120 10.77 -12.22 1.89
C VAL A 120 10.96 -13.72 2.08
N LYS A 121 11.82 -14.09 3.04
CA LYS A 121 12.07 -15.51 3.36
C LYS A 121 10.88 -16.17 4.06
N SER A 122 10.22 -15.42 4.92
CA SER A 122 9.05 -15.84 5.71
C SER A 122 8.01 -14.73 5.74
N CYS A 123 6.72 -15.08 5.78
CA CYS A 123 5.61 -14.12 5.89
C CYS A 123 5.41 -13.60 7.33
N THR A 124 6.50 -13.49 8.08
CA THR A 124 6.55 -12.81 9.38
C THR A 124 6.81 -11.31 9.22
N THR A 125 7.32 -10.90 8.05
CA THR A 125 7.48 -9.50 7.65
C THR A 125 6.93 -9.28 6.25
N PHE A 126 6.64 -8.01 5.94
CA PHE A 126 6.10 -7.57 4.67
C PHE A 126 6.97 -6.45 4.12
N ARG A 127 7.34 -6.52 2.85
CA ARG A 127 8.03 -5.40 2.18
C ARG A 127 7.05 -4.71 1.25
N VAL A 128 6.81 -3.43 1.49
CA VAL A 128 5.82 -2.64 0.74
C VAL A 128 6.52 -1.44 0.11
N ALA A 129 6.30 -1.25 -1.18
CA ALA A 129 6.84 -0.11 -1.92
C ALA A 129 5.80 1.01 -2.03
N PHE A 130 6.27 2.24 -1.89
CA PHE A 130 5.48 3.46 -2.05
C PHE A 130 6.12 4.37 -3.08
N VAL A 131 5.27 5.13 -3.77
CA VAL A 131 5.67 6.09 -4.80
C VAL A 131 6.36 7.29 -4.15
N ASP A 132 5.76 7.78 -3.08
CA ASP A 132 6.19 8.93 -2.30
C ASP A 132 5.56 8.88 -0.89
N GLU A 133 5.77 9.93 -0.10
CA GLU A 133 5.19 10.05 1.24
C GLU A 133 3.67 10.21 1.22
N ALA A 134 3.08 10.77 0.16
CA ALA A 134 1.62 10.91 0.06
C ALA A 134 0.95 9.55 -0.11
N HIS A 135 1.51 8.68 -0.96
CA HIS A 135 1.07 7.29 -1.10
C HIS A 135 1.27 6.52 0.21
N LEU A 136 2.41 6.70 0.89
CA LEU A 136 2.67 6.09 2.19
C LEU A 136 1.61 6.49 3.23
N ASN A 137 1.36 7.79 3.40
CA ASN A 137 0.41 8.32 4.39
C ASN A 137 -1.06 8.05 4.05
N ARG A 138 -1.34 7.67 2.79
CA ARG A 138 -2.66 7.19 2.36
C ARG A 138 -2.91 5.74 2.77
N THR A 139 -1.86 4.93 2.88
CA THR A 139 -1.94 3.49 3.18
C THR A 139 -1.69 3.20 4.66
N LEU A 140 -0.79 3.96 5.29
CA LEU A 140 -0.39 3.79 6.69
C LEU A 140 -0.71 5.06 7.50
N SER A 141 -1.11 4.86 8.75
CA SER A 141 -1.20 5.90 9.77
C SER A 141 -0.17 5.64 10.86
N PHE A 142 0.65 6.62 11.21
CA PHE A 142 1.52 6.55 12.39
C PHE A 142 0.84 7.01 13.69
N THR A 143 -0.48 7.18 13.63
CA THR A 143 -1.35 7.46 14.77
C THR A 143 -2.39 6.33 14.88
N PRO A 144 -2.71 5.83 16.09
CA PRO A 144 -3.70 4.77 16.24
C PRO A 144 -5.08 5.16 15.73
N PRO A 145 -5.94 4.18 15.39
CA PRO A 145 -7.32 4.44 15.02
C PRO A 145 -8.06 5.16 16.16
N PRO A 146 -8.90 6.16 15.85
CA PRO A 146 -9.66 6.88 16.86
C PRO A 146 -10.67 5.96 17.55
N VAL A 147 -11.05 6.28 18.79
CA VAL A 147 -12.00 5.50 19.60
C VAL A 147 -13.33 5.24 18.87
N SER A 148 -13.79 6.21 18.08
CA SER A 148 -15.01 6.08 17.26
C SER A 148 -14.94 4.95 16.23
N VAL A 149 -13.75 4.64 15.71
CA VAL A 149 -13.49 3.50 14.81
C VAL A 149 -13.38 2.22 15.62
N GLN A 150 -12.63 2.24 16.74
CA GLN A 150 -12.46 1.05 17.58
C GLN A 150 -13.81 0.47 18.06
N ARG A 151 -14.78 1.34 18.40
CA ARG A 151 -16.14 0.92 18.74
C ARG A 151 -16.88 0.23 17.59
N LEU A 152 -16.69 0.70 16.36
CA LEU A 152 -17.31 0.12 15.15
C LEU A 152 -16.71 -1.23 14.79
N VAL A 153 -15.42 -1.46 15.09
CA VAL A 153 -14.80 -2.79 14.89
C VAL A 153 -15.43 -3.83 15.84
N GLY A 154 -15.69 -3.45 17.09
CA GLY A 154 -16.39 -4.32 18.04
C GLY A 154 -17.88 -4.51 17.75
N HIS A 155 -18.49 -3.59 17.00
CA HIS A 155 -19.91 -3.60 16.63
C HIS A 155 -20.08 -3.25 15.15
N PRO A 156 -19.80 -4.19 14.25
CA PRO A 156 -19.89 -3.96 12.81
C PRO A 156 -21.30 -3.52 12.42
N ARG A 157 -21.38 -2.61 11.44
CA ARG A 157 -22.66 -2.15 10.86
C ARG A 157 -22.81 -2.71 9.46
N ASP A 158 -24.04 -3.05 9.10
CA ASP A 158 -24.36 -3.57 7.76
C ASP A 158 -24.26 -2.49 6.66
N SER A 159 -24.37 -1.22 7.02
CA SER A 159 -24.34 -0.09 6.09
C SER A 159 -23.31 0.97 6.49
N SER A 160 -22.62 1.55 5.50
CA SER A 160 -21.72 2.68 5.72
C SER A 160 -22.45 4.02 5.77
N VAL A 161 -23.75 4.09 5.47
CA VAL A 161 -24.49 5.35 5.47
C VAL A 161 -24.42 6.02 6.84
N GLY A 162 -24.08 7.30 6.84
CA GLY A 162 -23.86 8.12 8.02
C GLY A 162 -22.44 8.04 8.59
N LEU A 163 -21.60 7.09 8.17
CA LEU A 163 -20.19 7.07 8.57
C LEU A 163 -19.46 8.29 8.00
N SER A 164 -18.51 8.81 8.78
CA SER A 164 -17.58 9.83 8.29
C SER A 164 -16.56 9.24 7.32
N ALA A 165 -15.95 10.08 6.48
CA ALA A 165 -14.83 9.68 5.62
C ALA A 165 -13.69 9.02 6.42
N THR A 166 -13.33 9.58 7.59
CA THR A 166 -12.30 8.98 8.46
C THR A 166 -12.68 7.59 8.94
N GLN A 167 -13.93 7.38 9.37
CA GLN A 167 -14.39 6.06 9.78
C GLN A 167 -14.33 5.07 8.62
N LEU A 168 -14.74 5.49 7.43
CA LEU A 168 -14.72 4.62 6.25
C LEU A 168 -13.28 4.27 5.82
N LEU A 169 -12.36 5.24 5.83
CA LEU A 169 -10.94 5.02 5.53
C LEU A 169 -10.35 3.95 6.44
N TRP A 170 -10.61 4.04 7.74
CA TRP A 170 -10.13 3.05 8.69
C TRP A 170 -10.74 1.68 8.48
N LEU A 171 -12.05 1.60 8.20
CA LEU A 171 -12.75 0.32 8.07
C LEU A 171 -12.48 -0.41 6.76
N ARG A 172 -12.18 0.32 5.67
CA ARG A 172 -12.10 -0.26 4.32
C ARG A 172 -10.81 0.03 3.57
N GLY A 173 -9.98 0.93 4.07
CA GLY A 173 -8.79 1.37 3.38
C GLY A 173 -9.10 2.51 2.40
N PRO A 174 -8.05 3.06 1.77
CA PRO A 174 -8.21 4.09 0.75
C PRO A 174 -8.86 3.51 -0.51
N PRO A 175 -9.69 4.29 -1.23
CA PRO A 175 -10.23 3.88 -2.52
C PRO A 175 -9.16 3.94 -3.62
N ASP A 176 -9.48 3.46 -4.82
CA ASP A 176 -8.65 3.69 -6.00
C ASP A 176 -8.73 5.13 -6.49
N GLU A 177 -9.89 5.78 -6.35
CA GLU A 177 -10.10 7.18 -6.75
C GLU A 177 -10.78 8.01 -5.65
N PRO A 178 -10.37 9.28 -5.46
CA PRO A 178 -9.23 9.94 -6.09
C PRO A 178 -7.91 9.44 -5.50
N PHE A 179 -6.88 9.24 -6.34
CA PHE A 179 -5.52 8.95 -5.89
C PHE A 179 -4.81 10.26 -5.51
N THR A 180 -4.85 10.59 -4.23
CA THR A 180 -4.39 11.87 -3.66
C THR A 180 -3.96 11.66 -2.20
N ASP A 181 -3.42 12.68 -1.55
CA ASP A 181 -3.05 12.63 -0.15
C ASP A 181 -4.28 12.38 0.77
N VAL A 182 -4.03 11.93 1.99
CA VAL A 182 -5.11 11.54 2.92
C VAL A 182 -6.02 12.72 3.28
N GLU A 183 -5.49 13.93 3.37
CA GLU A 183 -6.25 15.11 3.79
C GLU A 183 -7.25 15.52 2.69
N THR A 184 -6.78 15.53 1.45
CA THR A 184 -7.61 15.76 0.27
C THR A 184 -8.62 14.63 0.07
N LEU A 185 -8.21 13.37 0.28
CA LEU A 185 -9.09 12.21 0.19
C LEU A 185 -10.29 12.32 1.15
N LEU A 186 -10.04 12.71 2.41
CA LEU A 186 -11.08 12.83 3.44
C LEU A 186 -12.12 13.93 3.14
N ARG A 187 -11.79 14.86 2.24
CA ARG A 187 -12.70 15.92 1.77
C ARG A 187 -13.35 15.61 0.42
N ALA A 188 -12.92 14.54 -0.25
CA ALA A 188 -13.43 14.21 -1.57
C ALA A 188 -14.93 13.91 -1.53
N PRO A 189 -15.72 14.43 -2.49
CA PRO A 189 -17.17 14.20 -2.52
C PRO A 189 -17.52 12.75 -2.89
N THR A 190 -16.60 12.03 -3.54
CA THR A 190 -16.81 10.67 -4.03
C THR A 190 -15.55 9.85 -3.89
N TRP A 191 -15.72 8.59 -3.47
CA TRP A 191 -14.66 7.58 -3.48
C TRP A 191 -15.07 6.42 -4.40
N THR A 192 -14.13 5.95 -5.22
CA THR A 192 -14.37 4.85 -6.16
C THR A 192 -13.36 3.74 -5.93
N VAL A 193 -13.86 2.53 -5.69
CA VAL A 193 -13.07 1.29 -5.79
C VAL A 193 -13.38 0.68 -7.15
N ILE A 194 -12.37 0.55 -7.98
CA ILE A 194 -12.50 0.08 -9.35
C ILE A 194 -12.79 -1.42 -9.30
N GLY A 195 -13.87 -1.83 -9.95
CA GLY A 195 -14.20 -3.24 -10.01
C GLY A 195 -13.41 -3.97 -11.08
N ALA A 196 -13.32 -5.29 -10.95
CA ALA A 196 -12.84 -6.13 -12.05
C ALA A 196 -13.70 -5.91 -13.32
N PRO A 197 -13.12 -6.07 -14.53
CA PRO A 197 -13.83 -5.91 -15.78
C PRO A 197 -15.17 -6.68 -15.79
N GLY A 198 -16.26 -5.98 -16.12
CA GLY A 198 -17.62 -6.55 -16.17
C GLY A 198 -18.38 -6.60 -14.84
N ARG A 199 -17.78 -6.21 -13.70
CA ARG A 199 -18.46 -6.16 -12.39
C ARG A 199 -18.94 -4.76 -12.00
N GLY A 200 -18.40 -3.72 -12.65
CA GLY A 200 -18.69 -2.31 -12.34
C GLY A 200 -17.98 -1.84 -11.06
N ASP A 201 -17.94 -0.52 -10.88
CA ASP A 201 -17.21 0.09 -9.77
C ASP A 201 -18.08 0.24 -8.52
N GLN A 202 -17.45 0.19 -7.35
CA GLN A 202 -18.08 0.61 -6.11
C GLN A 202 -17.87 2.11 -5.92
N VAL A 203 -18.96 2.87 -5.85
CA VAL A 203 -18.90 4.33 -5.65
C VAL A 203 -19.55 4.71 -4.33
N THR A 204 -18.80 5.40 -3.48
CA THR A 204 -19.29 5.99 -2.23
C THR A 204 -19.42 7.50 -2.38
N THR A 205 -20.58 8.06 -2.06
CA THR A 205 -20.84 9.50 -2.14
C THR A 205 -20.95 10.12 -0.75
N PHE A 206 -20.29 11.25 -0.56
CA PHE A 206 -20.27 12.01 0.68
C PHE A 206 -21.04 13.31 0.54
N ARG A 207 -21.74 13.71 1.61
CA ARG A 207 -22.29 15.05 1.79
C ARG A 207 -22.06 15.49 3.23
N SER A 208 -21.53 16.70 3.40
CA SER A 208 -21.19 17.23 4.73
C SER A 208 -20.28 16.27 5.54
N GLY A 209 -19.29 15.65 4.85
CA GLY A 209 -18.31 14.74 5.45
C GLY A 209 -18.85 13.35 5.83
N ARG A 210 -20.08 13.01 5.45
CA ARG A 210 -20.72 11.72 5.76
C ARG A 210 -21.17 11.00 4.51
N VAL A 211 -21.09 9.67 4.54
CA VAL A 211 -21.63 8.81 3.49
C VAL A 211 -23.15 8.99 3.41
N ILE A 212 -23.66 9.32 2.23
CA ILE A 212 -25.10 9.40 1.96
C ILE A 212 -25.59 8.28 1.05
N ARG A 213 -24.69 7.69 0.26
CA ARG A 213 -25.02 6.66 -0.72
C ARG A 213 -23.79 5.81 -1.01
N GLU A 214 -24.04 4.52 -1.22
CA GLU A 214 -23.09 3.60 -1.82
C GLU A 214 -23.76 2.91 -3.00
N THR A 215 -23.05 2.84 -4.11
CA THR A 215 -23.39 2.00 -5.26
C THR A 215 -22.47 0.80 -5.18
N LEU A 216 -23.02 -0.37 -4.91
CA LEU A 216 -22.26 -1.63 -4.91
C LEU A 216 -22.36 -2.27 -6.31
N PRO A 217 -21.27 -2.89 -6.79
CA PRO A 217 -21.30 -3.65 -8.03
C PRO A 217 -22.35 -4.76 -7.92
N ARG A 218 -23.27 -4.80 -8.88
CA ARG A 218 -24.20 -5.93 -9.06
C ARG A 218 -23.53 -6.88 -10.04
N MET A 219 -23.45 -8.16 -9.72
CA MET A 219 -23.23 -9.14 -10.78
C MET A 219 -24.36 -8.95 -11.79
N GLY A 220 -24.01 -8.73 -13.06
CA GLY A 220 -25.00 -8.72 -14.13
C GLY A 220 -25.81 -10.03 -14.11
N PRO A 221 -27.01 -10.04 -14.71
CA PRO A 221 -27.76 -11.28 -14.90
C PRO A 221 -26.94 -12.34 -15.64
#